data_AF-A0A497Q9M9-F1
#
_entry.id   AF-A0A497Q9M9-F1
#
_cell.length_a   1.000
_cell.length_b   1.000
_cell.length_c   1.000
_cell.angle_alpha   90.00
_cell.angle_beta   90.00
_cell.angle_gamma   90.00
#
_symmetry.space_group_name_H-M   'P 1'
#
loop_
_entity.id
_entity.type
_entity.pdbx_description
1 polymer ?
#
loop_
_entity_poly.entity_id
_entity_poly.type
_entity_poly.pdbx_seq_one_letter_code
_entity_poly.pdbx_strand_id
1 'polypeptide(L)'
;MSDDVNDRLRDKTMQIVSLNQRVEALQAQLSGSQRRCAQFTERISELETALEEKNNEIQLLTSELSRAKGALDSMGREMQEIRAQQSQQMGKRQSEPDESVKGELELAQMTIERLREDLKKFSAAANSVVNGEEGSVESLRQILLEIGDPKFRILNLVLSQKTARVDEIASTFLMDVSRVNQIVDALQAAGEVEIQDGSTIIPARKYRETAVPKEEWAKLEPLDVFARLEEFVGKTDDNTTLANAIETVVEILEQKLARSGALMFQMRKTADAWRKQSQNVEELHYTVREWRARAQALG
;
A
#
# COMPACT_ATOMS: atom_id res chain seq x y z
N MET A 1 76.94 3.22 -29.75
CA MET A 1 76.46 2.12 -28.89
C MET A 1 75.82 2.61 -27.59
N SER A 2 76.29 3.72 -26.98
CA SER A 2 75.71 4.23 -25.73
C SER A 2 74.26 4.75 -25.87
N ASP A 3 73.90 5.35 -27.01
CA ASP A 3 72.57 5.96 -27.18
C ASP A 3 71.45 4.92 -27.39
N ASP A 4 71.67 3.87 -28.19
CA ASP A 4 70.71 2.76 -28.38
C ASP A 4 70.41 2.03 -27.06
N VAL A 5 71.40 1.89 -26.19
CA VAL A 5 71.20 1.33 -24.84
C VAL A 5 70.33 2.26 -23.99
N ASN A 6 70.52 3.58 -24.10
CA ASN A 6 69.78 4.57 -23.33
C ASN A 6 68.31 4.68 -23.79
N ASP A 7 68.07 4.60 -25.10
CA ASP A 7 66.72 4.61 -25.68
C ASP A 7 65.94 3.34 -25.29
N ARG A 8 66.56 2.16 -25.38
CA ARG A 8 65.95 0.91 -24.89
C ARG A 8 65.68 0.95 -23.38
N LEU A 9 66.53 1.62 -22.60
CA LEU A 9 66.33 1.78 -21.16
C LEU A 9 65.13 2.69 -20.88
N ARG A 10 64.97 3.78 -21.63
CA ARG A 10 63.79 4.67 -21.57
C ARG A 10 62.51 3.93 -21.93
N ASP A 11 62.50 3.18 -23.03
CA ASP A 11 61.33 2.40 -23.45
C ASP A 11 60.91 1.38 -22.40
N LYS A 12 61.88 0.63 -21.84
CA LYS A 12 61.61 -0.30 -20.73
C LYS A 12 61.11 0.42 -19.49
N THR A 13 61.65 1.59 -19.17
CA THR A 13 61.19 2.40 -18.04
C THR A 13 59.74 2.85 -18.24
N MET A 14 59.37 3.30 -19.44
CA MET A 14 57.98 3.66 -19.77
C MET A 14 57.03 2.46 -19.69
N GLN A 15 57.47 1.29 -20.17
CA GLN A 15 56.68 0.05 -20.06
C GLN A 15 56.47 -0.35 -18.59
N ILE A 16 57.50 -0.25 -17.75
CA ILE A 16 57.39 -0.53 -16.31
C ILE A 16 56.39 0.42 -15.65
N VAL A 17 56.44 1.72 -15.95
CA VAL A 17 55.48 2.70 -15.41
C VAL A 17 54.05 2.36 -15.85
N SER A 18 53.84 2.03 -17.12
CA SER A 18 52.52 1.64 -17.65
C SER A 18 51.98 0.36 -17.00
N LEU A 19 52.84 -0.65 -16.81
CA LEU A 19 52.47 -1.88 -16.12
C LEU A 19 52.12 -1.64 -14.65
N ASN A 20 52.89 -0.80 -13.95
CA ASN A 20 52.61 -0.46 -12.54
C ASN A 20 51.25 0.25 -12.41
N GLN A 21 50.94 1.21 -13.28
CA GLN A 21 49.62 1.87 -13.30
C GLN A 21 48.49 0.86 -13.52
N ARG A 22 48.70 -0.13 -14.40
CA ARG A 22 47.71 -1.19 -14.65
C ARG A 22 47.54 -2.12 -13.45
N VAL A 23 48.63 -2.44 -12.75
CA VAL A 23 48.60 -3.24 -11.52
C VAL A 23 47.83 -2.51 -10.41
N GLU A 24 48.08 -1.22 -10.21
CA GLU A 24 47.35 -0.39 -9.24
C GLU A 24 45.85 -0.35 -9.54
N ALA A 25 45.48 -0.15 -10.82
CA ALA A 25 44.09 -0.15 -11.25
C ALA A 25 43.40 -1.50 -10.99
N LEU A 26 44.08 -2.62 -11.31
CA LEU A 26 43.56 -3.97 -11.05
C LEU A 26 43.45 -4.26 -9.54
N GLN A 27 44.38 -3.80 -8.72
CA GLN A 27 44.31 -3.92 -7.26
C GLN A 27 43.11 -3.15 -6.70
N ALA A 28 42.87 -1.92 -7.15
CA ALA A 28 41.70 -1.14 -6.74
C ALA A 28 40.39 -1.83 -7.14
N GLN A 29 40.32 -2.39 -8.36
CA GLN A 29 39.17 -3.17 -8.81
C GLN A 29 38.94 -4.43 -7.98
N LEU A 30 40.01 -5.17 -7.67
CA LEU A 30 39.94 -6.38 -6.85
C LEU A 30 39.44 -6.06 -5.43
N SER A 31 39.98 -5.02 -4.79
CA SER A 31 39.51 -4.57 -3.47
C SER A 31 38.05 -4.12 -3.51
N GLY A 32 37.63 -3.42 -4.56
CA GLY A 32 36.22 -3.06 -4.76
C GLY A 32 35.32 -4.29 -4.91
N SER A 33 35.77 -5.30 -5.64
CA SER A 33 35.04 -6.57 -5.81
C SER A 33 34.95 -7.36 -4.51
N GLN A 34 36.03 -7.42 -3.72
CA GLN A 34 36.04 -8.09 -2.42
C GLN A 34 35.05 -7.44 -1.44
N ARG A 35 34.98 -6.11 -1.41
CA ARG A 35 33.99 -5.39 -0.59
C ARG A 35 32.56 -5.71 -0.99
N ARG A 36 32.25 -5.76 -2.29
CA ARG A 36 30.93 -6.16 -2.78
C ARG A 36 30.59 -7.61 -2.42
N CYS A 37 31.54 -8.54 -2.53
CA CYS A 37 31.33 -9.92 -2.08
C CYS A 37 30.99 -9.97 -0.60
N ALA A 38 31.72 -9.25 0.26
CA ALA A 38 31.43 -9.21 1.70
C ALA A 38 30.02 -8.67 1.99
N GLN A 39 29.62 -7.59 1.32
CA GLN A 39 28.26 -7.04 1.43
C GLN A 39 27.19 -8.03 0.97
N PHE A 40 27.42 -8.75 -0.13
CA PHE A 40 26.47 -9.78 -0.58
C PHE A 40 26.41 -10.96 0.38
N THR A 41 27.52 -11.38 0.98
CA THR A 41 27.53 -12.43 2.00
C THR A 41 26.73 -12.03 3.24
N GLU A 42 26.91 -10.80 3.72
CA GLU A 42 26.12 -10.25 4.84
C GLU A 42 24.62 -10.23 4.48
N ARG A 43 24.27 -9.77 3.28
CA ARG A 43 22.88 -9.71 2.83
C ARG A 43 22.25 -11.10 2.68
N ILE A 44 23.02 -12.09 2.23
CA ILE A 44 22.56 -13.49 2.17
C ILE A 44 22.26 -14.00 3.58
N SER A 45 23.15 -13.75 4.54
CA SER A 45 22.94 -14.17 5.94
C SER A 45 21.70 -13.52 6.57
N GLU A 46 21.44 -12.23 6.28
CA GLU A 46 20.22 -11.55 6.72
C GLU A 46 18.96 -12.18 6.11
N LEU A 47 19.00 -12.48 4.80
CA LEU A 47 17.87 -13.08 4.10
C LEU A 47 17.60 -14.51 4.57
N GLU A 48 18.63 -15.30 4.84
CA GLU A 48 18.50 -16.65 5.40
C GLU A 48 17.83 -16.60 6.78
N THR A 49 18.24 -15.69 7.65
CA THR A 49 17.63 -15.50 8.98
C THR A 49 16.16 -15.11 8.86
N ALA A 50 15.83 -14.15 8.00
CA ALA A 50 14.45 -13.73 7.78
C ALA A 50 13.57 -14.87 7.19
N LEU A 51 14.16 -15.72 6.35
CA LEU A 51 13.47 -16.87 5.78
C LEU A 51 13.16 -17.91 6.86
N GLU A 52 14.10 -18.20 7.77
CA GLU A 52 13.87 -19.08 8.91
C GLU A 52 12.75 -18.55 9.83
N GLU A 53 12.76 -17.26 10.16
CA GLU A 53 11.70 -16.62 10.96
C GLU A 53 10.32 -16.78 10.30
N LYS A 54 10.23 -16.50 9.00
CA LYS A 54 8.98 -16.65 8.25
C LYS A 54 8.52 -18.10 8.16
N ASN A 55 9.45 -19.05 8.05
CA ASN A 55 9.12 -20.47 8.00
C ASN A 55 8.55 -20.95 9.35
N ASN A 56 9.10 -20.45 10.47
CA ASN A 56 8.56 -20.70 11.81
C ASN A 56 7.15 -20.12 11.99
N GLU A 57 6.92 -18.89 11.49
CA GLU A 57 5.59 -18.25 11.51
C GLU A 57 4.56 -19.08 10.71
N ILE A 58 4.93 -19.56 9.52
CA ILE A 58 4.08 -20.44 8.70
C ILE A 58 3.73 -21.73 9.45
N GLN A 59 4.69 -22.35 10.13
CA GLN A 59 4.43 -23.57 10.91
C GLN A 59 3.46 -23.31 12.06
N LEU A 60 3.61 -22.19 12.77
CA LEU A 60 2.71 -21.80 13.86
C LEU A 60 1.29 -21.59 13.33
N LEU A 61 1.11 -20.78 12.28
CA LEU A 61 -0.18 -20.54 11.65
C LEU A 61 -0.82 -21.82 11.10
N THR A 62 -0.02 -22.72 10.53
CA THR A 62 -0.51 -24.03 10.06
C THR A 62 -1.04 -24.88 11.21
N SER A 63 -0.36 -24.84 12.36
CA SER A 63 -0.80 -25.55 13.57
C SER A 63 -2.10 -24.98 14.14
N GLU A 64 -2.25 -23.65 14.14
CA GLU A 64 -3.46 -22.96 14.58
C GLU A 64 -4.63 -23.27 13.66
N LEU A 65 -4.41 -23.25 12.35
CA LEU A 65 -5.43 -23.61 11.35
C LEU A 65 -5.88 -25.06 11.54
N SER A 66 -4.96 -25.99 11.79
CA SER A 66 -5.29 -27.39 12.09
C SER A 66 -6.17 -27.52 13.34
N ARG A 67 -5.86 -26.77 14.41
CA ARG A 67 -6.67 -26.74 15.64
C ARG A 67 -8.06 -26.14 15.39
N ALA A 68 -8.13 -25.02 14.68
CA ALA A 68 -9.39 -24.36 14.34
C ALA A 68 -10.29 -25.27 13.49
N LYS A 69 -9.71 -25.99 12.53
CA LYS A 69 -10.42 -27.01 11.73
C LYS A 69 -10.95 -28.14 12.62
N GLY A 70 -10.15 -28.64 13.56
CA GLY A 70 -10.60 -29.64 14.53
C GLY A 70 -11.78 -29.16 15.40
N ALA A 71 -11.75 -27.90 15.83
CA ALA A 71 -12.84 -27.29 16.60
C ALA A 71 -14.12 -27.10 15.76
N LEU A 72 -13.99 -26.74 14.48
CA LEU A 72 -15.12 -26.67 13.56
C LEU A 72 -15.73 -28.06 13.31
N ASP A 73 -14.90 -29.08 13.14
CA ASP A 73 -15.37 -30.46 12.98
C ASP A 73 -16.11 -30.97 14.23
N SER A 74 -15.66 -30.61 15.44
CA SER A 74 -16.38 -30.95 16.68
C SER A 74 -17.70 -30.21 16.79
N MET A 75 -17.72 -28.89 16.53
CA MET A 75 -18.97 -28.12 16.51
C MET A 75 -19.96 -28.62 15.45
N GLY A 76 -19.47 -29.04 14.28
CA GLY A 76 -20.29 -29.63 13.24
C GLY A 76 -20.98 -30.92 13.68
N ARG A 77 -20.29 -31.77 14.45
CA ARG A 77 -20.88 -32.99 15.05
C ARG A 77 -21.90 -32.65 16.12
N GLU A 78 -21.58 -31.74 17.03
CA GLU A 78 -22.53 -31.29 18.07
C GLU A 78 -23.81 -30.71 17.44
N MET A 79 -23.67 -29.91 16.38
CA MET A 79 -24.81 -29.36 15.66
C MET A 79 -25.66 -30.45 14.98
N GLN A 80 -25.04 -31.49 14.43
CA GLN A 80 -25.77 -32.65 13.91
C GLN A 80 -26.51 -33.42 15.01
N GLU A 81 -25.89 -33.61 16.18
CA GLU A 81 -26.53 -34.24 17.34
C GLU A 81 -27.72 -33.42 17.84
N ILE A 82 -27.56 -32.11 18.01
CA ILE A 82 -28.64 -31.19 18.39
C ILE A 82 -29.78 -31.25 17.37
N ARG A 83 -29.46 -31.26 16.07
CA ARG A 83 -30.48 -31.35 15.01
C ARG A 83 -31.21 -32.68 15.05
N ALA A 84 -30.52 -33.79 15.30
CA ALA A 84 -31.13 -35.11 15.45
C ALA A 84 -32.06 -35.15 16.69
N GLN A 85 -31.64 -34.56 17.81
CA GLN A 85 -32.46 -34.44 19.03
C GLN A 85 -33.71 -33.58 18.80
N GLN A 86 -33.58 -32.43 18.14
CA GLN A 86 -34.73 -31.60 17.75
C GLN A 86 -35.69 -32.36 16.83
N SER A 87 -35.19 -33.09 15.84
CA SER A 87 -36.03 -33.87 14.93
C SER A 87 -36.79 -34.98 15.67
N GLN A 88 -36.20 -35.59 16.69
CA GLN A 88 -36.87 -36.57 17.57
C GLN A 88 -37.89 -35.91 18.51
N GLN A 89 -37.63 -34.69 19.01
CA GLN A 89 -38.60 -33.95 19.82
C GLN A 89 -39.80 -33.46 18.98
N MET A 90 -39.57 -33.02 17.74
CA MET A 90 -40.62 -32.63 16.80
C MET A 90 -41.46 -33.83 16.34
N GLY A 91 -40.86 -35.01 16.21
CA GLY A 91 -41.59 -36.27 15.97
C GLY A 91 -42.54 -36.68 17.11
N LYS A 92 -42.32 -36.18 18.34
CA LYS A 92 -43.21 -36.41 19.50
C LYS A 92 -44.28 -35.32 19.67
N ARG A 93 -44.24 -34.22 18.90
CA ARG A 93 -45.16 -33.07 18.99
C ARG A 93 -46.05 -32.92 17.75
N GLN A 94 -46.49 -34.02 17.14
CA GLN A 94 -47.51 -33.93 16.10
C GLN A 94 -48.90 -33.69 16.70
N SER A 95 -49.24 -32.42 16.91
CA SER A 95 -50.61 -31.92 16.96
C SER A 95 -50.62 -30.42 16.58
N GLU A 96 -51.27 -30.15 15.46
CA GLU A 96 -51.68 -28.85 14.86
C GLU A 96 -50.69 -28.10 13.93
N PRO A 97 -51.13 -27.66 12.73
CA PRO A 97 -50.33 -26.88 11.80
C PRO A 97 -50.47 -25.38 12.12
N ASP A 98 -49.37 -24.75 12.52
CA ASP A 98 -49.33 -23.32 12.85
C ASP A 98 -49.03 -22.50 11.57
N GLU A 99 -50.05 -21.85 11.00
CA GLU A 99 -49.93 -21.02 9.79
C GLU A 99 -48.90 -19.88 9.96
N SER A 100 -48.64 -19.46 11.21
CA SER A 100 -47.61 -18.48 11.56
C SER A 100 -46.20 -18.94 11.16
N VAL A 101 -45.89 -20.23 11.36
CA VAL A 101 -44.57 -20.78 11.05
C VAL A 101 -44.36 -20.94 9.53
N LYS A 102 -45.45 -21.17 8.78
CA LYS A 102 -45.39 -21.16 7.31
C LYS A 102 -45.11 -19.76 6.76
N GLY A 103 -45.77 -18.73 7.29
CA GLY A 103 -45.51 -17.34 6.89
C GLY A 103 -44.07 -16.89 7.18
N GLU A 104 -43.55 -17.23 8.35
CA GLU A 104 -42.14 -16.97 8.69
C GLU A 104 -41.16 -17.77 7.80
N LEU A 105 -41.50 -19.02 7.46
CA LEU A 105 -40.70 -19.84 6.56
C LEU A 105 -40.67 -19.28 5.14
N GLU A 106 -41.80 -18.80 4.62
CA GLU A 106 -41.88 -18.16 3.31
C GLU A 106 -41.07 -16.85 3.27
N LEU A 107 -41.18 -16.01 4.29
CA LEU A 107 -40.36 -14.79 4.41
C LEU A 107 -38.87 -15.13 4.52
N ALA A 108 -38.51 -16.15 5.29
CA ALA A 108 -37.13 -16.62 5.40
C ALA A 108 -36.62 -17.18 4.06
N GLN A 109 -37.44 -17.94 3.33
CA GLN A 109 -37.10 -18.45 2.00
C GLN A 109 -36.89 -17.31 0.99
N MET A 110 -37.78 -16.32 0.95
CA MET A 110 -37.60 -15.13 0.10
C MET A 110 -36.31 -14.37 0.45
N THR A 111 -36.01 -14.26 1.75
CA THR A 111 -34.78 -13.62 2.22
C THR A 111 -33.53 -14.41 1.82
N ILE A 112 -33.56 -15.74 1.93
CA ILE A 112 -32.47 -16.63 1.52
C ILE A 112 -32.23 -16.53 0.01
N GLU A 113 -33.28 -16.53 -0.81
CA GLU A 113 -33.14 -16.41 -2.27
C GLU A 113 -32.56 -15.05 -2.67
N ARG A 114 -33.01 -13.97 -2.04
CA ARG A 114 -32.41 -12.64 -2.23
C ARG A 114 -30.92 -12.64 -1.85
N LEU A 115 -30.57 -13.16 -0.67
CA LEU A 115 -29.18 -13.24 -0.23
C LEU A 115 -28.31 -14.09 -1.16
N ARG A 116 -28.86 -15.16 -1.75
CA ARG A 116 -28.16 -15.97 -2.76
C ARG A 116 -27.88 -15.20 -4.04
N GLU A 117 -28.85 -14.43 -4.52
CA GLU A 117 -28.68 -13.60 -5.71
C GLU A 117 -27.64 -12.49 -5.47
N ASP A 118 -27.73 -11.84 -4.32
CA ASP A 118 -26.79 -10.80 -3.87
C ASP A 118 -25.36 -11.34 -3.74
N LEU A 119 -25.20 -12.54 -3.16
CA LEU A 119 -23.89 -13.21 -3.04
C LEU A 119 -23.34 -13.63 -4.41
N LYS A 120 -24.21 -14.01 -5.35
CA LYS A 120 -23.82 -14.33 -6.73
C LYS A 120 -23.29 -13.10 -7.47
N LYS A 121 -23.96 -11.94 -7.31
CA LYS A 121 -23.50 -10.65 -7.86
C LYS A 121 -22.15 -10.24 -7.26
N PHE A 122 -22.01 -10.36 -5.94
CA PHE A 122 -20.75 -10.07 -5.25
C PHE A 122 -19.61 -10.98 -5.71
N SER A 123 -19.85 -12.31 -5.80
CA SER A 123 -18.85 -13.27 -6.27
C SER A 123 -18.42 -13.00 -7.70
N ALA A 124 -19.33 -12.60 -8.59
CA ALA A 124 -19.00 -12.25 -9.96
C ALA A 124 -18.07 -11.03 -10.02
N ALA A 125 -18.41 -9.96 -9.29
CA ALA A 125 -17.59 -8.74 -9.26
C ALA A 125 -16.22 -8.97 -8.58
N ALA A 126 -16.17 -9.77 -7.52
CA ALA A 126 -14.91 -10.14 -6.88
C ALA A 126 -14.00 -10.92 -7.83
N ASN A 127 -14.56 -11.86 -8.60
CA ASN A 127 -13.81 -12.60 -9.61
C ASN A 127 -13.30 -11.69 -10.74
N SER A 128 -14.10 -10.74 -11.20
CA SER A 128 -13.67 -9.73 -12.18
C SER A 128 -12.47 -8.90 -11.68
N VAL A 129 -12.45 -8.55 -10.40
CA VAL A 129 -11.31 -7.85 -9.78
C VAL A 129 -10.07 -8.73 -9.72
N VAL A 130 -10.22 -9.99 -9.30
CA VAL A 130 -9.11 -10.96 -9.26
C VAL A 130 -8.53 -11.20 -10.65
N ASN A 131 -9.37 -11.19 -11.69
CA ASN A 131 -8.95 -11.35 -13.08
C ASN A 131 -8.34 -10.08 -13.70
N GLY A 132 -8.31 -8.96 -12.96
CA GLY A 132 -7.73 -7.70 -13.43
C GLY A 132 -8.53 -7.00 -14.53
N GLU A 133 -9.85 -7.23 -14.59
CA GLU A 133 -10.71 -6.57 -15.59
C GLU A 133 -10.77 -5.05 -15.35
N GLU A 134 -10.71 -4.26 -16.41
CA GLU A 134 -10.70 -2.79 -16.31
C GLU A 134 -12.06 -2.28 -15.80
N GLY A 135 -12.06 -1.42 -14.79
CA GLY A 135 -13.29 -0.93 -14.14
C GLY A 135 -13.96 -1.91 -13.15
N SER A 136 -13.43 -3.13 -12.99
CA SER A 136 -13.95 -4.14 -12.05
C SER A 136 -13.97 -3.69 -10.59
N VAL A 137 -12.97 -2.89 -10.18
CA VAL A 137 -12.86 -2.32 -8.84
C VAL A 137 -14.02 -1.38 -8.55
N GLU A 138 -14.45 -0.60 -9.54
CA GLU A 138 -15.56 0.34 -9.38
C GLU A 138 -16.90 -0.40 -9.35
N SER A 139 -17.07 -1.42 -10.20
CA SER A 139 -18.21 -2.33 -10.14
C SER A 139 -18.34 -3.04 -8.78
N LEU A 140 -17.21 -3.50 -8.21
CA LEU A 140 -17.19 -4.12 -6.88
C LEU A 140 -17.53 -3.10 -5.79
N ARG A 141 -17.04 -1.86 -5.88
CA ARG A 141 -17.40 -0.78 -4.95
C ARG A 141 -18.89 -0.47 -4.99
N GLN A 142 -19.50 -0.41 -6.17
CA GLN A 142 -20.92 -0.17 -6.33
C GLN A 142 -21.75 -1.29 -5.68
N ILE A 143 -21.38 -2.55 -5.90
CA ILE A 143 -22.05 -3.71 -5.27
C ILE A 143 -21.85 -3.69 -3.74
N LEU A 144 -20.68 -3.31 -3.25
CA LEU A 144 -20.44 -3.15 -1.81
C LEU A 144 -21.25 -2.02 -1.19
N LEU A 145 -21.51 -0.93 -1.92
CA LEU A 145 -22.40 0.15 -1.49
C LEU A 145 -23.86 -0.30 -1.40
N GLU A 146 -24.31 -1.17 -2.29
CA GLU A 146 -25.68 -1.67 -2.33
C GLU A 146 -25.93 -2.81 -1.31
N ILE A 147 -24.99 -3.74 -1.18
CA ILE A 147 -25.20 -5.05 -0.52
C ILE A 147 -24.25 -5.28 0.67
N GLY A 148 -23.19 -4.48 0.80
CA GLY A 148 -22.15 -4.70 1.81
C GLY A 148 -22.59 -4.45 3.26
N ASP A 149 -21.77 -4.93 4.20
CA ASP A 149 -21.91 -4.61 5.62
C ASP A 149 -22.07 -3.09 5.80
N PRO A 150 -23.03 -2.62 6.64
CA PRO A 150 -23.13 -1.20 7.01
C PRO A 150 -21.78 -0.53 7.30
N LYS A 151 -20.83 -1.24 7.92
CA LYS A 151 -19.47 -0.77 8.15
C LYS A 151 -18.73 -0.39 6.87
N PHE A 152 -18.74 -1.27 5.86
CA PHE A 152 -18.05 -1.03 4.59
C PHE A 152 -18.79 -0.02 3.71
N ARG A 153 -20.13 0.04 3.81
CA ARG A 153 -20.94 1.05 3.11
C ARG A 153 -20.63 2.46 3.58
N ILE A 154 -20.55 2.65 4.90
CA ILE A 154 -20.17 3.93 5.50
C ILE A 154 -18.73 4.29 5.12
N LEU A 155 -17.80 3.34 5.20
CA LEU A 155 -16.41 3.59 4.81
C LEU A 155 -16.29 4.00 3.33
N ASN A 156 -16.94 3.29 2.41
CA ASN A 156 -16.91 3.63 0.98
C ASN A 156 -17.52 4.99 0.68
N LEU A 157 -18.60 5.35 1.38
CA LEU A 157 -19.21 6.68 1.25
C LEU A 157 -18.23 7.78 1.70
N VAL A 158 -17.57 7.59 2.86
CA VAL A 158 -16.59 8.54 3.39
C VAL A 158 -15.37 8.64 2.49
N LEU A 159 -14.88 7.52 1.93
CA LEU A 159 -13.75 7.50 1.00
C LEU A 159 -14.07 8.18 -0.34
N SER A 160 -15.29 8.02 -0.85
CA SER A 160 -15.70 8.65 -2.12
C SER A 160 -15.96 10.15 -1.97
N GLN A 161 -16.62 10.57 -0.89
CA GLN A 161 -16.99 11.98 -0.67
C GLN A 161 -15.91 12.79 0.05
N LYS A 162 -14.86 12.13 0.58
CA LYS A 162 -13.78 12.69 1.43
C LYS A 162 -14.24 13.29 2.77
N THR A 163 -15.49 13.69 2.89
CA THR A 163 -16.13 14.22 4.10
C THR A 163 -17.60 13.86 4.09
N ALA A 164 -18.14 13.34 5.20
CA ALA A 164 -19.57 13.06 5.33
C ALA A 164 -20.05 13.32 6.77
N ARG A 165 -21.24 13.89 6.97
CA ARG A 165 -21.79 14.11 8.31
C ARG A 165 -22.57 12.88 8.79
N VAL A 166 -22.54 12.60 10.09
CA VAL A 166 -23.27 11.47 10.70
C VAL A 166 -24.75 11.48 10.31
N ASP A 167 -25.40 12.65 10.31
CA ASP A 167 -26.82 12.79 9.98
C ASP A 167 -27.11 12.50 8.50
N GLU A 168 -26.18 12.85 7.61
CA GLU A 168 -26.27 12.57 6.18
C GLU A 168 -26.15 11.08 5.93
N ILE A 169 -25.18 10.42 6.58
CA ILE A 169 -24.97 8.97 6.52
C ILE A 169 -26.21 8.21 7.04
N ALA A 170 -26.77 8.65 8.17
CA ALA A 170 -27.98 8.09 8.74
C ALA A 170 -29.16 8.18 7.75
N SER A 171 -29.29 9.32 7.08
CA SER A 171 -30.34 9.56 6.08
C SER A 171 -30.12 8.73 4.80
N THR A 172 -28.89 8.64 4.30
CA THR A 172 -28.55 7.88 3.09
C THR A 172 -28.79 6.39 3.25
N PHE A 173 -28.47 5.83 4.42
CA PHE A 173 -28.62 4.39 4.65
C PHE A 173 -29.90 4.00 5.41
N LEU A 174 -30.78 4.96 5.72
CA LEU A 174 -31.99 4.76 6.51
C LEU A 174 -31.69 4.05 7.84
N MET A 175 -30.66 4.53 8.54
CA MET A 175 -30.18 3.97 9.80
C MET A 175 -30.35 4.96 10.94
N ASP A 176 -30.59 4.46 12.15
CA ASP A 176 -30.60 5.30 13.34
C ASP A 176 -29.22 5.91 13.60
N VAL A 177 -29.18 7.19 13.99
CA VAL A 177 -27.94 7.93 14.31
C VAL A 177 -27.08 7.18 15.33
N SER A 178 -27.71 6.59 16.36
CA SER A 178 -27.01 5.78 17.36
C SER A 178 -26.28 4.57 16.77
N ARG A 179 -26.87 3.93 15.75
CA ARG A 179 -26.27 2.78 15.07
C ARG A 179 -25.15 3.22 14.13
N VAL A 180 -25.32 4.35 13.46
CA VAL A 180 -24.25 4.97 12.65
C VAL A 180 -23.06 5.30 13.54
N ASN A 181 -23.27 5.93 14.69
CA ASN A 181 -22.20 6.25 15.65
C ASN A 181 -21.44 4.99 16.11
N GLN A 182 -22.13 3.91 16.47
CA GLN A 182 -21.47 2.64 16.83
C GLN A 182 -20.56 2.10 15.72
N ILE A 183 -21.00 2.21 14.46
CA ILE A 183 -20.22 1.75 13.32
C ILE A 183 -19.03 2.68 13.06
N VAL A 184 -19.24 3.98 13.18
CA VAL A 184 -18.19 5.01 13.04
C VAL A 184 -17.14 4.85 14.13
N ASP A 185 -17.54 4.61 15.38
CA ASP A 185 -16.63 4.32 16.49
C ASP A 185 -15.80 3.06 16.20
N ALA A 186 -16.44 2.00 15.66
CA ALA A 186 -15.74 0.78 15.27
C ALA A 186 -14.77 0.99 14.08
N LEU A 187 -15.10 1.88 13.14
CA LEU A 187 -14.21 2.28 12.06
C LEU A 187 -13.05 3.16 12.56
N GLN A 188 -13.31 4.04 13.52
CA GLN A 188 -12.30 4.88 14.16
C GLN A 188 -11.32 4.04 14.98
N ALA A 189 -11.83 3.06 15.75
CA ALA A 189 -11.01 2.11 16.50
C ALA A 189 -10.13 1.24 15.59
N ALA A 190 -10.61 0.94 14.38
CA ALA A 190 -9.84 0.25 13.35
C ALA A 190 -8.87 1.18 12.58
N GLY A 191 -8.85 2.48 12.87
CA GLY A 191 -8.01 3.47 12.19
C GLY A 191 -8.39 3.68 10.73
N GLU A 192 -9.67 3.51 10.39
CA GLU A 192 -10.20 3.66 9.03
C GLU A 192 -10.76 5.07 8.76
N VAL A 193 -11.32 5.71 9.79
CA VAL A 193 -11.91 7.05 9.72
C VAL A 193 -11.54 7.88 10.95
N GLU A 194 -11.62 9.20 10.84
CA GLU A 194 -11.44 10.17 11.93
C GLU A 194 -12.71 11.04 12.05
N ILE A 195 -13.03 11.45 13.27
CA ILE A 195 -14.16 12.37 13.53
C ILE A 195 -13.61 13.77 13.72
N GLN A 196 -14.08 14.70 12.90
CA GLN A 196 -13.84 16.13 12.98
C GLN A 196 -15.09 16.84 13.53
N ASP A 197 -14.90 17.77 14.46
CA ASP A 197 -15.96 18.61 15.06
C ASP A 197 -17.15 17.81 15.65
N GLY A 198 -16.91 16.57 16.09
CA GLY A 198 -17.87 15.70 16.76
C GLY A 198 -19.01 15.15 15.88
N SER A 199 -19.12 15.53 14.61
CA SER A 199 -20.21 15.09 13.72
C SER A 199 -19.80 14.88 12.25
N THR A 200 -18.60 15.29 11.86
CA THR A 200 -18.08 15.12 10.51
C THR A 200 -17.09 13.97 10.50
N ILE A 201 -17.26 13.02 9.58
CA ILE A 201 -16.39 11.87 9.43
C ILE A 201 -15.53 12.07 8.20
N ILE A 202 -14.23 11.92 8.39
CA ILE A 202 -13.22 12.03 7.34
C ILE A 202 -12.42 10.72 7.25
N PRO A 203 -11.89 10.36 6.07
CA PRO A 203 -10.99 9.22 5.96
C PRO A 203 -9.78 9.34 6.89
N ALA A 204 -9.31 8.22 7.43
CA ALA A 204 -8.07 8.19 8.19
C ALA A 204 -6.88 8.70 7.34
N ARG A 205 -5.84 9.22 8.01
CA ARG A 205 -4.63 9.75 7.34
C ARG A 205 -4.05 8.83 6.27
N LYS A 206 -4.05 7.51 6.50
CA LYS A 206 -3.57 6.48 5.56
C LYS A 206 -4.25 6.51 4.18
N TYR A 207 -5.47 7.05 4.09
CA TYR A 207 -6.21 7.21 2.82
C TYR A 207 -6.08 8.62 2.22
N ARG A 208 -5.58 9.58 3.00
CA ARG A 208 -5.33 10.97 2.56
C ARG A 208 -3.88 11.17 2.10
N GLU A 209 -2.94 10.40 2.64
CA GLU A 209 -1.55 10.37 2.19
C GLU A 209 -1.51 9.84 0.76
N THR A 210 -1.28 10.75 -0.20
CA THR A 210 -0.99 10.35 -1.57
C THR A 210 0.39 9.70 -1.53
N ALA A 211 0.45 8.36 -1.57
CA ALA A 211 1.71 7.65 -1.52
C ALA A 211 2.64 8.15 -2.62
N VAL A 212 3.85 8.58 -2.26
CA VAL A 212 4.85 9.04 -3.22
C VAL A 212 5.26 7.85 -4.10
N PRO A 213 5.06 7.89 -5.43
CA PRO A 213 5.35 6.76 -6.31
C PRO A 213 6.85 6.65 -6.60
N LYS A 214 7.63 6.29 -5.57
CA LYS A 214 9.09 6.20 -5.57
C LYS A 214 9.62 5.28 -6.67
N GLU A 215 9.01 4.11 -6.85
CA GLU A 215 9.44 3.12 -7.84
C GLU A 215 9.18 3.56 -9.29
N GLU A 216 8.09 4.27 -9.52
CA GLU A 216 7.77 4.81 -10.84
C GLU A 216 8.74 5.94 -11.19
N TRP A 217 8.95 6.87 -10.25
CA TRP A 217 9.84 8.00 -10.45
C TRP A 217 11.30 7.56 -10.62
N ALA A 218 11.73 6.49 -9.96
CA ALA A 218 13.08 5.94 -10.11
C ALA A 218 13.39 5.48 -11.56
N LYS A 219 12.38 5.12 -12.36
CA LYS A 219 12.55 4.70 -13.76
C LYS A 219 12.56 5.88 -14.75
N LEU A 220 12.08 7.05 -14.35
CA LEU A 220 11.93 8.22 -15.21
C LEU A 220 13.23 8.99 -15.41
N GLU A 221 13.38 9.66 -16.55
CA GLU A 221 14.49 10.58 -16.79
C GLU A 221 14.39 11.78 -15.82
N PRO A 222 15.52 12.42 -15.45
CA PRO A 222 15.54 13.51 -14.47
C PRO A 222 14.52 14.63 -14.73
N LEU A 223 14.30 15.00 -16.00
CA LEU A 223 13.33 16.03 -16.39
C LEU A 223 11.87 15.59 -16.19
N ASP A 224 11.58 14.30 -16.39
CA ASP A 224 10.24 13.73 -16.21
C ASP A 224 9.91 13.56 -14.72
N VAL A 225 10.92 13.31 -13.88
CA VAL A 225 10.76 13.31 -12.41
C VAL A 225 10.28 14.68 -11.92
N PHE A 226 10.83 15.78 -12.44
CA PHE A 226 10.34 17.13 -12.10
C PHE A 226 8.91 17.40 -12.59
N ALA A 227 8.56 16.93 -13.78
CA ALA A 227 7.20 17.06 -14.31
C ALA A 227 6.18 16.29 -13.44
N ARG A 228 6.56 15.10 -12.95
CA ARG A 228 5.73 14.32 -12.02
C ARG A 228 5.64 14.95 -10.64
N LEU A 229 6.73 15.53 -10.13
CA LEU A 229 6.69 16.30 -8.89
C LEU A 229 5.74 17.49 -9.02
N GLU A 230 5.78 18.23 -10.13
CA GLU A 230 4.86 19.34 -10.38
C GLU A 230 3.40 18.87 -10.41
N GLU A 231 3.10 17.78 -11.12
CA GLU A 231 1.76 17.18 -11.14
C GLU A 231 1.31 16.71 -9.75
N PHE A 232 2.23 16.17 -8.96
CA PHE A 232 1.97 15.67 -7.60
C PHE A 232 1.68 16.81 -6.62
N VAL A 233 2.45 17.90 -6.68
CA VAL A 233 2.24 19.11 -5.86
C VAL A 233 0.84 19.69 -6.11
N GLY A 234 0.33 19.63 -7.34
CA GLY A 234 -1.02 20.10 -7.66
C GLY A 234 -2.17 19.20 -7.19
N LYS A 235 -1.87 17.99 -6.68
CA LYS A 235 -2.87 17.01 -6.25
C LYS A 235 -2.99 16.86 -4.73
N THR A 236 -2.00 17.34 -3.98
CA THR A 236 -1.95 17.17 -2.53
C THR A 236 -1.62 18.47 -1.82
N ASP A 237 -2.41 18.80 -0.81
CA ASP A 237 -2.17 19.93 0.10
C ASP A 237 -1.48 19.46 1.39
N ASP A 238 -1.17 18.17 1.51
CA ASP A 238 -0.55 17.62 2.71
C ASP A 238 0.95 17.93 2.77
N ASN A 239 1.31 18.74 3.75
CA ASN A 239 2.66 19.25 3.95
C ASN A 239 3.69 18.12 4.16
N THR A 240 3.33 17.07 4.90
CA THR A 240 4.20 15.92 5.15
C THR A 240 4.42 15.10 3.88
N THR A 241 3.37 14.88 3.10
CA THR A 241 3.43 14.17 1.82
C THR A 241 4.26 14.96 0.79
N LEU A 242 4.11 16.28 0.74
CA LEU A 242 4.92 17.15 -0.13
C LEU A 242 6.40 17.13 0.24
N ALA A 243 6.73 17.23 1.53
CA ALA A 243 8.12 17.13 2.00
C ALA A 243 8.74 15.77 1.61
N ASN A 244 8.02 14.67 1.84
CA ASN A 244 8.48 13.33 1.49
C ASN A 244 8.62 13.14 -0.04
N ALA A 245 7.74 13.76 -0.83
CA ALA A 245 7.85 13.74 -2.29
C ALA A 245 9.11 14.46 -2.78
N ILE A 246 9.40 15.64 -2.23
CA ILE A 246 10.62 16.40 -2.57
C ILE A 246 11.87 15.61 -2.17
N GLU A 247 11.90 14.99 -0.98
CA GLU A 247 13.01 14.13 -0.55
C GLU A 247 13.21 12.92 -1.48
N THR A 248 12.11 12.28 -1.89
CA THR A 248 12.17 11.14 -2.80
C THR A 248 12.74 11.54 -4.16
N VAL A 249 12.33 12.69 -4.70
CA VAL A 249 12.90 13.25 -5.93
C VAL A 249 14.37 13.56 -5.74
N VAL A 250 14.76 14.09 -4.59
CA VAL A 250 16.17 14.36 -4.27
C VAL A 250 17.01 13.09 -4.33
N GLU A 251 16.57 12.01 -3.68
CA GLU A 251 17.28 10.74 -3.71
C GLU A 251 17.46 10.19 -5.14
N ILE A 252 16.39 10.24 -5.95
CA ILE A 252 16.41 9.75 -7.33
C ILE A 252 17.36 10.59 -8.19
N LEU A 253 17.30 11.91 -8.05
CA LEU A 253 18.15 12.82 -8.83
C LEU A 253 19.62 12.75 -8.38
N GLU A 254 19.91 12.51 -7.09
CA GLU A 254 21.29 12.29 -6.63
C GLU A 254 21.91 11.03 -7.24
N GLN A 255 21.10 9.98 -7.46
CA GLN A 255 21.57 8.77 -8.14
C GLN A 255 21.84 9.00 -9.63
N LYS A 256 21.10 9.92 -10.29
CA LYS A 256 21.15 10.13 -11.74
C LYS A 256 21.98 11.33 -12.20
N LEU A 257 22.11 12.38 -11.38
CA LEU A 257 22.75 13.66 -11.73
C LEU A 257 23.94 13.96 -10.81
N ALA A 258 25.12 13.41 -11.16
CA ALA A 258 26.36 13.57 -10.39
C ALA A 258 26.87 15.02 -10.23
N ARG A 259 26.34 16.00 -10.97
CA ARG A 259 26.82 17.41 -10.99
C ARG A 259 25.85 18.44 -10.40
N SER A 260 24.73 18.00 -9.80
CA SER A 260 23.63 18.90 -9.40
C SER A 260 23.59 19.26 -7.91
N GLY A 261 24.69 19.11 -7.17
CA GLY A 261 24.70 19.22 -5.69
C GLY A 261 24.11 20.51 -5.10
N ALA A 262 24.26 21.65 -5.77
CA ALA A 262 23.66 22.92 -5.33
C ALA A 262 22.12 22.93 -5.45
N LEU A 263 21.58 22.29 -6.50
CA LEU A 263 20.14 22.11 -6.69
C LEU A 263 19.58 21.15 -5.63
N MET A 264 20.25 20.02 -5.42
CA MET A 264 19.85 19.02 -4.43
C MET A 264 19.80 19.61 -3.01
N PHE A 265 20.79 20.45 -2.67
CA PHE A 265 20.81 21.16 -1.39
C PHE A 265 19.63 22.12 -1.22
N GLN A 266 19.25 22.86 -2.26
CA GLN A 266 18.07 23.74 -2.23
C GLN A 266 16.77 22.95 -2.07
N MET A 267 16.65 21.83 -2.77
CA MET A 267 15.48 20.94 -2.66
C MET A 267 15.35 20.35 -1.25
N ARG A 268 16.44 19.84 -0.66
CA ARG A 268 16.46 19.35 0.74
C ARG A 268 16.06 20.43 1.73
N LYS A 269 16.62 21.64 1.59
CA LYS A 269 16.26 22.78 2.44
C LYS A 269 14.77 23.13 2.34
N THR A 270 14.20 23.01 1.15
CA THR A 270 12.77 23.26 0.91
C THR A 270 11.92 22.17 1.55
N ALA A 271 12.28 20.89 1.39
CA ALA A 271 11.61 19.78 2.07
C ALA A 271 11.62 19.95 3.61
N ASP A 272 12.76 20.33 4.19
CA ASP A 272 12.88 20.61 5.63
C ASP A 272 12.01 21.79 6.08
N ALA A 273 11.85 22.81 5.23
CA ALA A 273 11.02 23.96 5.53
C ALA A 273 9.53 23.58 5.53
N TRP A 274 9.10 22.80 4.53
CA TRP A 274 7.75 22.22 4.48
C TRP A 274 7.51 21.32 5.70
N ARG A 275 8.43 20.43 6.07
CA ARG A 275 8.30 19.58 7.27
C ARG A 275 8.10 20.38 8.58
N LYS A 276 8.63 21.61 8.67
CA LYS A 276 8.52 22.48 9.87
C LYS A 276 7.29 23.40 9.86
N GLN A 277 6.89 23.90 8.70
CA GLN A 277 5.80 24.88 8.58
C GLN A 277 5.11 24.74 7.23
N SER A 278 3.77 24.79 7.22
CA SER A 278 3.00 24.83 5.97
C SER A 278 3.32 26.11 5.20
N GLN A 279 3.89 25.96 4.01
CA GLN A 279 4.15 27.08 3.09
C GLN A 279 3.06 27.16 2.01
N ASN A 280 3.12 28.18 1.17
CA ASN A 280 2.18 28.35 0.07
C ASN A 280 2.49 27.32 -1.06
N VAL A 281 1.50 26.50 -1.42
CA VAL A 281 1.61 25.49 -2.48
C VAL A 281 1.91 26.13 -3.84
N GLU A 282 1.43 27.36 -4.09
CA GLU A 282 1.73 28.10 -5.32
C GLU A 282 3.21 28.49 -5.43
N GLU A 283 3.84 28.84 -4.31
CA GLU A 283 5.28 29.13 -4.26
C GLU A 283 6.09 27.86 -4.52
N LEU A 284 5.65 26.71 -3.99
CA LEU A 284 6.30 25.43 -4.28
C LEU A 284 6.18 25.07 -5.76
N HIS A 285 5.02 25.28 -6.39
CA HIS A 285 4.85 25.10 -7.82
C HIS A 285 5.84 25.93 -8.65
N TYR A 286 5.99 27.21 -8.31
CA TYR A 286 6.95 28.09 -8.97
C TYR A 286 8.40 27.60 -8.77
N THR A 287 8.72 27.18 -7.55
CA THR A 287 10.05 26.69 -7.19
C THR A 287 10.40 25.40 -7.92
N VAL A 288 9.44 24.47 -8.07
CA VAL A 288 9.62 23.21 -8.83
C VAL A 288 9.86 23.51 -10.32
N ARG A 289 9.15 24.48 -10.91
CA ARG A 289 9.41 24.92 -12.29
C ARG A 289 10.80 25.50 -12.47
N GLU A 290 11.26 26.29 -11.50
CA GLU A 290 12.60 26.85 -11.51
C GLU A 290 13.67 25.76 -11.42
N TRP A 291 13.47 24.77 -10.54
CA TRP A 291 14.36 23.61 -10.44
C TRP A 291 14.44 22.82 -11.75
N ARG A 292 13.30 22.60 -12.40
CA ARG A 292 13.25 21.94 -13.71
C ARG A 292 14.05 22.70 -14.76
N ALA A 293 13.88 24.03 -14.84
CA ALA A 293 14.62 24.87 -15.79
C ALA A 293 16.14 24.84 -15.53
N ARG A 294 16.55 24.85 -14.26
CA ARG A 294 17.96 24.73 -13.87
C ARG A 294 18.53 23.35 -14.17
N ALA A 295 17.77 22.28 -13.94
CA ALA A 295 18.18 20.92 -14.29
C ALA A 295 18.35 20.75 -15.80
N GLN A 296 17.47 21.35 -16.62
CA GLN A 296 17.60 21.36 -18.07
C GLN A 296 18.83 22.12 -18.55
N ALA A 297 19.28 23.15 -17.84
CA ALA A 297 20.50 23.89 -18.16
C ALA A 297 21.81 23.15 -17.75
N LEU A 298 21.69 22.12 -16.90
CA LEU A 298 22.82 21.35 -16.37
C LEU A 298 23.04 19.99 -17.07
N GLY A 299 22.04 19.51 -17.82
CA GLY A 299 22.11 18.32 -18.68
C GLY A 299 22.57 18.67 -20.08
#